data_AF-A0A5P2G0N4-F1
#
_entry.id   AF-A0A5P2G0N4-F1
#
_cell.length_a   1.000
_cell.length_b   1.000
_cell.length_c   1.000
_cell.angle_alpha   90.00
_cell.angle_beta   90.00
_cell.angle_gamma   90.00
#
_symmetry.space_group_name_H-M   'P 1'
#
loop_
_entity.id
_entity.type
_entity.pdbx_description
1 polymer ?
#
loop_
_entity_poly.entity_id
_entity_poly.type
_entity_poly.pdbx_seq_one_letter_code
_entity_poly.pdbx_strand_id
1 'polypeptide(L)'
;MKKIGLLLSWCICTILYANAQDAAAGKEIFTQRCTSCHAVGKQVVGPDLMNVDQERSETWIINFVHSSQTVIKGGDTAAVRLFGEFGKTIMPDHPDLKDQDIKNIIAFIKEESARVKDMPKGNGNLPDAPPIYKVDNPNNILHKMIFLDVNGAFKPMDFHHYFFWTALAGTIILLVTALLLAVKLADIKEDKKHKSI
;
A
#
# COMPACT_ATOMS: atom_id res chain seq x y z
N MET A 1 32.79 -15.59 -65.02
CA MET A 1 33.28 -16.47 -63.94
C MET A 1 34.38 -15.70 -63.22
N LYS A 2 34.38 -15.34 -61.94
CA LYS A 2 33.87 -15.92 -60.69
C LYS A 2 33.55 -14.75 -59.74
N LYS A 3 32.33 -14.67 -59.22
CA LYS A 3 31.96 -13.84 -58.06
C LYS A 3 32.22 -14.69 -56.82
N ILE A 4 33.38 -14.54 -56.18
CA ILE A 4 33.74 -15.24 -54.93
C ILE A 4 34.45 -14.19 -54.07
N GLY A 5 33.72 -13.59 -53.12
CA GLY A 5 34.08 -13.79 -51.72
C GLY A 5 33.51 -12.67 -50.86
N LEU A 6 32.22 -12.39 -51.00
CA LEU A 6 31.44 -11.53 -50.11
C LEU A 6 30.95 -12.36 -48.92
N LEU A 7 31.84 -12.84 -48.05
CA LEU A 7 31.46 -13.73 -46.94
C LEU A 7 32.35 -13.62 -45.69
N LEU A 8 32.80 -12.43 -45.30
CA LEU A 8 33.39 -12.29 -43.96
C LEU A 8 32.96 -10.99 -43.28
N SER A 9 32.39 -11.15 -42.09
CA SER A 9 32.17 -10.13 -41.08
C SER A 9 30.88 -9.30 -41.18
N TRP A 10 29.75 -9.99 -41.28
CA TRP A 10 28.57 -9.54 -40.53
C TRP A 10 28.68 -10.13 -39.12
N CYS A 11 29.54 -9.52 -38.31
CA CYS A 11 29.49 -9.69 -36.86
C CYS A 11 28.21 -8.99 -36.39
N ILE A 12 27.07 -9.69 -36.50
CA ILE A 12 25.83 -9.32 -35.81
C ILE A 12 26.17 -9.50 -34.33
N CYS A 13 26.68 -8.43 -33.72
CA CYS A 13 26.63 -8.26 -32.29
C CYS A 13 25.15 -8.18 -31.94
N THR A 14 24.52 -9.32 -31.66
CA THR A 14 23.23 -9.38 -31.01
C THR A 14 23.41 -8.70 -29.66
N ILE A 15 23.03 -7.43 -29.59
CA ILE A 15 22.90 -6.69 -28.34
C ILE A 15 21.89 -7.48 -27.51
N LEU A 16 22.39 -8.26 -26.55
CA LEU A 16 21.58 -8.81 -25.48
C LEU A 16 21.10 -7.61 -24.67
N TYR A 17 19.90 -7.14 -25.00
CA TYR A 17 19.17 -6.22 -24.13
C TYR A 17 18.85 -6.97 -22.84
N ALA A 18 19.75 -6.86 -21.86
CA ALA A 18 19.45 -7.24 -20.49
C ALA A 18 18.37 -6.27 -20.01
N ASN A 19 17.12 -6.72 -19.98
CA ASN A 19 16.04 -5.98 -19.33
C ASN A 19 16.32 -6.01 -17.83
N ALA A 20 16.97 -4.96 -17.33
CA ALA A 20 17.16 -4.76 -15.90
C ALA A 20 15.79 -4.65 -15.24
N GLN A 21 15.65 -5.27 -14.07
CA GLN A 21 14.44 -5.12 -13.25
C GLN A 21 14.33 -3.67 -12.79
N ASP A 22 13.14 -3.07 -12.95
CA ASP A 22 12.85 -1.70 -12.54
C ASP A 22 11.94 -1.71 -11.29
N ALA A 23 12.54 -1.49 -10.12
CA ALA A 23 11.83 -1.45 -8.86
C ALA A 23 10.83 -0.29 -8.75
N ALA A 24 11.06 0.83 -9.45
CA ALA A 24 10.12 1.95 -9.44
C ALA A 24 8.84 1.59 -10.21
N ALA A 25 8.98 0.99 -11.39
CA ALA A 25 7.84 0.44 -12.15
C ALA A 25 7.12 -0.66 -11.35
N GLY A 26 7.88 -1.55 -10.70
CA GLY A 26 7.33 -2.60 -9.83
C GLY A 26 6.49 -2.07 -8.69
N LYS A 27 6.94 -0.97 -8.04
CA LYS A 27 6.21 -0.31 -6.96
C LYS A 27 4.85 0.20 -7.40
N GLU A 28 4.76 0.79 -8.60
CA GLU A 28 3.51 1.30 -9.14
C GLU A 28 2.49 0.18 -9.32
N ILE A 29 2.91 -0.91 -9.96
CA ILE A 29 2.04 -2.07 -10.20
C ILE A 29 1.63 -2.72 -8.87
N PHE A 30 2.58 -2.90 -7.95
CA PHE A 30 2.31 -3.44 -6.61
C PHE A 30 1.27 -2.60 -5.87
N THR A 31 1.41 -1.27 -5.91
CA THR A 31 0.48 -0.33 -5.27
C THR A 31 -0.93 -0.48 -5.84
N GLN A 32 -1.05 -0.61 -7.16
CA GLN A 32 -2.34 -0.67 -7.83
C GLN A 32 -3.04 -2.04 -7.71
N ARG A 33 -2.26 -3.14 -7.65
CA ARG A 33 -2.81 -4.50 -7.83
C ARG A 33 -2.67 -5.41 -6.61
N CYS A 34 -1.70 -5.16 -5.73
CA CYS A 34 -1.31 -6.13 -4.69
C CYS A 34 -1.56 -5.61 -3.26
N THR A 35 -1.52 -4.30 -3.03
CA THR A 35 -1.59 -3.70 -1.67
C THR A 35 -2.90 -3.90 -0.93
N SER A 36 -3.97 -4.26 -1.64
CA SER A 36 -5.26 -4.61 -1.03
C SER A 36 -5.17 -5.87 -0.15
N CYS A 37 -4.27 -6.79 -0.50
CA CYS A 37 -4.16 -8.09 0.16
C CYS A 37 -2.77 -8.37 0.74
N HIS A 38 -1.73 -7.71 0.24
CA HIS A 38 -0.35 -7.97 0.62
C HIS A 38 0.40 -6.71 1.06
N ALA A 39 1.40 -6.91 1.92
CA ALA A 39 2.35 -5.89 2.32
C ALA A 39 3.74 -6.51 2.45
N VAL A 40 4.75 -5.65 2.67
CA VAL A 40 6.13 -6.05 2.95
C VAL A 40 6.43 -5.74 4.42
N GLY A 41 6.67 -6.78 5.21
CA GLY A 41 6.93 -6.75 6.65
C GLY A 41 5.70 -6.92 7.53
N LYS A 42 4.52 -7.18 6.95
CA LYS A 42 3.28 -7.47 7.71
C LYS A 42 2.31 -8.33 6.92
N GLN A 43 1.61 -9.20 7.64
CA GLN A 43 0.48 -9.96 7.10
C GLN A 43 -0.76 -9.06 7.01
N VAL A 44 -1.51 -9.16 5.91
CA VAL A 44 -2.79 -8.47 5.71
C VAL A 44 -3.87 -9.53 5.47
N VAL A 45 -4.34 -9.69 4.23
CA VAL A 45 -5.27 -10.77 3.84
C VAL A 45 -4.48 -11.99 3.39
N GLY A 46 -3.45 -11.77 2.57
CA GLY A 46 -2.47 -12.77 2.17
C GLY A 46 -1.21 -12.75 3.04
N PRO A 47 -0.27 -13.66 2.76
CA PRO A 47 1.03 -13.71 3.44
C PRO A 47 1.81 -12.40 3.30
N ASP A 48 2.67 -12.16 4.28
CA ASP A 48 3.73 -11.17 4.18
C ASP A 48 4.67 -11.54 3.01
N LEU A 49 5.01 -10.55 2.18
CA LEU A 49 5.90 -10.73 1.03
C LEU A 49 7.36 -10.37 1.33
N MET A 50 7.69 -10.03 2.58
CA MET A 50 9.06 -9.75 2.96
C MET A 50 10.01 -10.90 2.60
N ASN A 51 11.06 -10.60 1.84
CA ASN A 51 12.04 -11.56 1.34
C ASN A 51 11.44 -12.75 0.55
N VAL A 52 10.30 -12.58 -0.12
CA VAL A 52 9.67 -13.64 -0.93
C VAL A 52 10.61 -14.19 -2.01
N ASP A 53 11.53 -13.37 -2.51
CA ASP A 53 12.58 -13.73 -3.48
C ASP A 53 13.63 -14.71 -2.93
N GLN A 54 13.72 -14.84 -1.60
CA GLN A 54 14.58 -15.81 -0.92
C GLN A 54 13.83 -17.11 -0.61
N GLU A 55 12.51 -17.06 -0.48
CA GLU A 55 11.69 -18.22 -0.15
C GLU A 55 11.24 -19.02 -1.38
N ARG A 56 11.05 -18.33 -2.51
CA ARG A 56 10.51 -18.92 -3.75
C ARG A 56 11.32 -18.45 -4.95
N SER A 57 11.43 -19.33 -5.95
CA SER A 57 12.09 -18.96 -7.20
C SER A 57 11.25 -17.95 -7.97
N GLU A 58 11.92 -17.07 -8.73
CA GLU A 58 11.25 -16.08 -9.59
C GLU A 58 10.21 -16.72 -10.51
N THR A 59 10.54 -17.86 -11.13
CA THR A 59 9.62 -18.60 -12.00
C THR A 59 8.37 -19.11 -11.27
N TRP A 60 8.53 -19.55 -10.01
CA TRP A 60 7.39 -19.98 -9.21
C TRP A 60 6.47 -18.81 -8.90
N ILE A 61 7.04 -17.66 -8.53
CA ILE A 61 6.28 -16.44 -8.24
C ILE A 61 5.53 -15.97 -9.49
N ILE A 62 6.17 -15.96 -10.65
CA ILE A 62 5.53 -15.60 -11.93
C ILE A 62 4.31 -16.49 -12.20
N ASN A 63 4.48 -17.82 -12.14
CA ASN A 63 3.38 -18.75 -12.38
C ASN A 63 2.26 -18.59 -11.36
N PHE A 64 2.59 -18.35 -10.09
CA PHE A 64 1.61 -18.17 -9.03
C PHE A 64 0.81 -16.87 -9.17
N VAL A 65 1.46 -15.77 -9.58
CA VAL A 65 0.80 -14.48 -9.84
C VAL A 65 -0.08 -14.56 -11.09
N HIS A 66 0.37 -15.25 -12.14
CA HIS A 66 -0.45 -15.46 -13.35
C HIS A 66 -1.69 -16.30 -13.07
N SER A 67 -1.54 -17.43 -12.36
CA SER A 67 -2.68 -18.24 -11.97
C SER A 67 -2.42 -19.08 -10.72
N SER A 68 -2.79 -18.54 -9.56
CA SER A 68 -2.55 -19.16 -8.26
C SER A 68 -3.29 -20.51 -8.15
N GLN A 69 -4.53 -20.55 -8.63
CA GLN A 69 -5.38 -21.73 -8.57
C GLN A 69 -4.88 -22.86 -9.47
N THR A 70 -4.19 -22.53 -10.57
CA THR A 70 -3.56 -23.54 -11.43
C THR A 70 -2.38 -24.21 -10.71
N VAL A 71 -1.55 -23.43 -10.03
CA VAL A 71 -0.42 -23.97 -9.23
C VAL A 71 -0.94 -24.83 -8.07
N ILE A 72 -1.97 -24.38 -7.36
CA ILE A 72 -2.59 -25.13 -6.26
C ILE A 72 -3.21 -26.45 -6.74
N LYS A 73 -4.02 -26.42 -7.81
CA LYS A 73 -4.65 -27.62 -8.38
C LYS A 73 -3.63 -28.56 -9.04
N GLY A 74 -2.51 -28.02 -9.50
CA GLY A 74 -1.36 -28.78 -9.99
C GLY A 74 -0.66 -29.61 -8.91
N GLY A 75 -1.01 -29.41 -7.63
CA GLY A 75 -0.50 -30.20 -6.52
C GLY A 75 0.83 -29.70 -5.96
N ASP A 76 1.21 -28.44 -6.24
CA ASP A 76 2.38 -27.84 -5.59
C ASP A 76 2.17 -27.80 -4.08
N THR A 77 3.01 -28.53 -3.35
CA THR A 77 2.84 -28.74 -1.90
C THR A 77 2.96 -27.44 -1.10
N ALA A 78 3.75 -26.47 -1.57
CA ALA A 78 3.89 -25.19 -0.91
C ALA A 78 2.65 -24.31 -1.13
N ALA A 79 2.15 -24.25 -2.38
CA ALA A 79 0.94 -23.53 -2.74
C ALA A 79 -0.30 -24.09 -2.03
N VAL A 80 -0.47 -25.41 -1.99
CA VAL A 80 -1.59 -26.08 -1.31
C VAL A 80 -1.57 -25.80 0.19
N ARG A 81 -0.39 -25.86 0.82
CA ARG A 81 -0.24 -25.54 2.24
C ARG A 81 -0.57 -24.07 2.51
N LEU A 82 0.00 -23.16 1.73
CA LEU A 82 -0.24 -21.72 1.85
C LEU A 82 -1.74 -21.41 1.69
N PHE A 83 -2.39 -21.98 0.68
CA PHE A 83 -3.83 -21.79 0.49
C PHE A 83 -4.65 -22.28 1.69
N GLY A 84 -4.24 -23.37 2.33
CA GLY A 84 -4.85 -23.84 3.58
C GLY A 84 -4.66 -22.90 4.76
N GLU A 85 -3.45 -22.39 4.96
CA GLU A 85 -3.10 -21.47 6.06
C GLU A 85 -3.87 -20.15 5.98
N PHE A 86 -4.10 -19.63 4.77
CA PHE A 86 -4.80 -18.37 4.52
C PHE A 86 -6.31 -18.55 4.27
N GLY A 87 -6.91 -19.57 4.91
CA GLY A 87 -8.36 -19.77 4.92
C GLY A 87 -8.97 -20.09 3.56
N LYS A 88 -8.17 -20.58 2.61
CA LYS A 88 -8.58 -20.84 1.22
C LYS A 88 -9.07 -19.58 0.50
N THR A 89 -8.54 -18.42 0.89
CA THR A 89 -8.80 -17.14 0.21
C THR A 89 -8.16 -17.19 -1.18
N ILE A 90 -8.95 -16.91 -2.21
CA ILE A 90 -8.49 -16.95 -3.59
C ILE A 90 -7.68 -15.68 -3.90
N MET A 91 -6.42 -15.87 -4.31
CA MET A 91 -5.64 -14.79 -4.92
C MET A 91 -6.11 -14.62 -6.38
N PRO A 92 -6.56 -13.43 -6.79
CA PRO A 92 -6.95 -13.17 -8.18
C PRO A 92 -5.81 -13.48 -9.15
N ASP A 93 -6.18 -14.04 -10.30
CA ASP A 93 -5.24 -14.33 -11.38
C ASP A 93 -4.89 -13.02 -12.12
N HIS A 94 -3.61 -12.85 -12.48
CA HIS A 94 -3.10 -11.69 -13.19
C HIS A 94 -2.42 -12.04 -14.53
N PRO A 95 -3.13 -12.73 -15.46
CA PRO A 95 -2.56 -13.12 -16.75
C PRO A 95 -2.26 -11.93 -17.69
N ASP A 96 -2.74 -10.74 -17.34
CA ASP A 96 -2.48 -9.48 -18.04
C ASP A 96 -1.07 -8.94 -17.78
N LEU A 97 -0.44 -9.30 -16.65
CA LEU A 97 0.91 -8.87 -16.32
C LEU A 97 1.93 -9.69 -17.11
N LYS A 98 2.92 -9.03 -17.71
CA LYS A 98 4.04 -9.73 -18.36
C LYS A 98 5.00 -10.24 -17.30
N ASP A 99 5.79 -11.25 -17.63
CA ASP A 99 6.87 -11.73 -16.76
C ASP A 99 7.76 -10.59 -16.27
N GLN A 100 8.09 -9.64 -17.14
CA GLN A 100 8.90 -8.48 -16.77
C GLN A 100 8.22 -7.59 -15.73
N ASP A 101 6.90 -7.43 -15.79
CA ASP A 101 6.14 -6.65 -14.81
C ASP A 101 6.22 -7.32 -13.43
N ILE A 102 6.09 -8.64 -13.39
CA ILE A 102 6.20 -9.42 -12.15
C ILE A 102 7.64 -9.39 -11.61
N LYS A 103 8.65 -9.46 -12.48
CA LYS A 103 10.06 -9.31 -12.08
C LYS A 103 10.35 -7.92 -11.49
N ASN A 104 9.76 -6.88 -12.06
CA ASN A 104 9.84 -5.52 -11.51
C ASN A 104 9.20 -5.45 -10.12
N ILE A 105 8.03 -6.09 -9.92
CA ILE A 105 7.39 -6.20 -8.59
C ILE A 105 8.28 -6.95 -7.59
N ILE A 106 8.90 -8.06 -7.99
CA ILE A 106 9.83 -8.82 -7.12
C ILE A 106 11.02 -7.94 -6.73
N ALA A 107 11.59 -7.18 -7.67
CA ALA A 107 12.68 -6.26 -7.38
C ALA A 107 12.26 -5.16 -6.39
N PHE A 108 11.07 -4.60 -6.55
CA PHE A 108 10.50 -3.67 -5.57
C PHE A 108 10.37 -4.31 -4.19
N ILE A 109 9.79 -5.51 -4.09
CA ILE A 109 9.60 -6.22 -2.82
C ILE A 109 10.95 -6.47 -2.14
N LYS A 110 12.00 -6.82 -2.91
CA LYS A 110 13.35 -7.02 -2.40
C LYS A 110 13.96 -5.75 -1.81
N GLU A 111 13.88 -4.63 -2.54
CA GLU A 111 14.35 -3.34 -2.05
C GLU A 111 13.57 -2.89 -0.80
N GLU A 112 12.26 -3.07 -0.82
CA GLU A 112 11.38 -2.74 0.30
C GLU A 112 11.65 -3.62 1.52
N SER A 113 11.96 -4.91 1.31
CA SER A 113 12.34 -5.83 2.40
C SER A 113 13.63 -5.39 3.07
N ALA A 114 14.62 -4.95 2.29
CA ALA A 114 15.85 -4.36 2.84
C ALA A 114 15.55 -3.07 3.61
N ARG A 115 14.71 -2.19 3.05
CA ARG A 115 14.28 -0.95 3.70
C ARG A 115 13.60 -1.22 5.04
N VAL A 116 12.65 -2.14 5.10
CA VAL A 116 11.89 -2.51 6.30
C VAL A 116 12.78 -3.20 7.34
N LYS A 117 13.72 -4.03 6.91
CA LYS A 117 14.70 -4.66 7.82
C LYS A 117 15.56 -3.63 8.55
N ASP A 118 15.95 -2.57 7.85
CA ASP A 118 16.79 -1.49 8.39
C ASP A 118 15.97 -0.41 9.12
N MET A 119 14.64 -0.53 9.15
CA MET A 119 13.82 0.36 9.96
C MET A 119 14.06 0.10 11.44
N PRO A 120 14.26 1.14 12.26
CA PRO A 120 14.27 0.98 13.70
C PRO A 120 12.95 0.36 14.12
N LYS A 121 12.99 -0.81 14.77
CA LYS A 121 11.82 -1.37 15.45
C LYS A 121 11.39 -0.35 16.50
N GLY A 122 10.36 0.44 16.17
CA GLY A 122 9.84 1.48 17.05
C GLY A 122 9.58 0.89 18.44
N ASN A 123 10.00 1.62 19.47
CA ASN A 123 9.76 1.27 20.86
C ASN A 123 8.28 1.48 21.23
N GLY A 124 7.37 0.70 20.66
CA GLY A 124 5.96 0.67 21.04
C GLY A 124 5.16 1.95 20.77
N ASN A 125 5.77 3.03 20.27
CA ASN A 125 5.07 4.25 19.85
C ASN A 125 5.27 4.46 18.34
N LEU A 126 4.27 3.94 17.61
CA LEU A 126 3.94 4.10 16.19
C LEU A 126 4.89 3.51 15.13
N PRO A 127 4.56 2.32 14.61
CA PRO A 127 4.90 1.94 13.25
C PRO A 127 3.85 2.51 12.26
N ASP A 128 4.29 2.89 11.07
CA ASP A 128 3.49 3.22 9.86
C ASP A 128 3.39 4.71 9.43
N ALA A 129 4.47 5.50 9.56
CA ALA A 129 4.58 6.76 8.82
C ALA A 129 5.39 6.58 7.51
N PRO A 130 4.84 6.87 6.31
CA PRO A 130 5.56 6.97 5.03
C PRO A 130 6.89 7.77 5.09
N PRO A 131 7.89 7.49 4.22
CA PRO A 131 9.22 8.13 4.26
C PRO A 131 9.23 9.66 4.07
N ILE A 132 8.12 10.28 3.68
CA ILE A 132 7.91 11.74 3.71
C ILE A 132 7.84 12.31 5.14
N TYR A 133 7.79 11.46 6.16
CA TYR A 133 7.77 11.83 7.57
C TYR A 133 9.11 11.63 8.29
N LYS A 134 10.24 11.71 7.57
CA LYS A 134 11.54 11.81 8.25
C LYS A 134 11.59 13.14 9.00
N VAL A 135 11.48 13.06 10.32
CA VAL A 135 11.59 14.20 11.24
C VAL A 135 13.06 14.61 11.31
N ASP A 136 13.44 15.58 10.48
CA ASP A 136 14.75 16.24 10.49
C ASP A 136 14.96 17.07 11.77
N ASN A 137 13.87 17.59 12.37
CA ASN A 137 13.90 18.20 13.69
C ASN A 137 12.55 18.05 14.44
N PRO A 138 12.46 17.24 15.52
CA PRO A 138 11.23 17.03 16.28
C PRO A 138 10.73 18.27 17.03
N ASN A 139 11.54 19.34 17.07
CA ASN A 139 11.17 20.62 17.66
C ASN A 139 10.71 21.67 16.63
N ASN A 140 10.64 21.32 15.34
CA ASN A 140 10.11 22.22 14.31
C ASN A 140 8.61 22.47 14.54
N ILE A 141 8.22 23.75 14.68
CA ILE A 141 6.84 24.18 14.95
C ILE A 141 5.89 23.78 13.82
N LEU A 142 6.35 23.82 12.57
CA LEU A 142 5.55 23.43 11.42
C LEU A 142 5.21 21.94 11.46
N HIS A 143 6.16 21.11 11.90
CA HIS A 143 5.94 19.68 12.10
C HIS A 143 4.89 19.43 13.19
N LYS A 144 5.01 20.11 14.34
CA LYS A 144 4.04 20.00 15.45
C LYS A 144 2.62 20.40 15.05
N MET A 145 2.45 21.40 14.18
CA MET A 145 1.14 21.82 13.69
C MET A 145 0.53 20.82 12.69
N ILE A 146 1.32 20.34 11.72
CA ILE A 146 0.83 19.42 10.69
C ILE A 146 0.46 18.06 11.30
N PHE A 147 1.21 17.59 12.29
CA PHE A 147 1.00 16.27 12.91
C PHE A 147 0.24 16.31 14.24
N LEU A 148 -0.22 17.50 14.67
CA LEU A 148 -0.86 17.70 15.98
C LEU A 148 -0.05 17.09 17.13
N ASP A 149 1.28 17.09 17.02
CA ASP A 149 2.20 16.56 18.02
C ASP A 149 2.49 17.61 19.09
N VAL A 150 1.42 17.98 19.81
CA VAL A 150 1.48 18.87 20.95
C VAL A 150 1.83 18.01 22.16
N ASN A 151 3.12 17.97 22.52
CA ASN A 151 3.73 17.30 23.69
C ASN A 151 4.55 16.01 23.41
N GLY A 152 4.89 15.69 22.16
CA GLY A 152 5.86 14.63 21.86
C GLY A 152 5.33 13.20 22.05
N ALA A 153 4.01 13.06 22.11
CA ALA A 153 3.33 11.78 22.16
C ALA A 153 2.29 11.78 21.05
N PHE A 154 2.75 11.64 19.81
CA PHE A 154 1.85 11.24 18.73
C PHE A 154 1.12 9.99 19.21
N LYS A 155 -0.20 10.06 19.33
CA LYS A 155 -1.07 8.92 19.54
C LYS A 155 -1.96 8.90 18.31
N PRO A 156 -1.91 7.83 17.49
CA PRO A 156 -2.76 7.77 16.31
C PRO A 156 -4.21 7.83 16.79
N MET A 157 -5.07 8.50 16.04
CA MET A 157 -6.50 8.52 16.36
C MET A 157 -7.05 7.10 16.28
N ASP A 158 -7.21 6.47 17.44
CA ASP A 158 -7.85 5.17 17.56
C ASP A 158 -9.37 5.37 17.60
N PHE A 159 -10.04 4.94 16.53
CA PHE A 159 -11.50 5.00 16.40
C PHE A 159 -12.22 4.08 17.38
N HIS A 160 -11.51 3.23 18.14
CA HIS A 160 -12.07 2.45 19.24
C HIS A 160 -11.97 3.16 20.59
N HIS A 161 -11.25 4.27 20.68
CA HIS A 161 -11.10 4.99 21.93
C HIS A 161 -12.38 5.79 22.25
N TYR A 162 -12.96 5.55 23.43
CA TYR A 162 -14.20 6.19 23.91
C TYR A 162 -14.18 7.71 23.77
N PHE A 163 -13.02 8.34 24.01
CA PHE A 163 -12.83 9.78 23.86
C PHE A 163 -13.22 10.29 22.47
N PHE A 164 -12.85 9.58 21.39
CA PHE A 164 -13.17 9.99 20.01
C PHE A 164 -14.68 10.06 19.80
N TRP A 165 -15.41 9.02 20.21
CA TRP A 165 -16.87 8.98 20.09
C TRP A 165 -17.57 10.00 20.96
N THR A 166 -17.06 10.28 22.17
CA THR A 166 -17.63 11.34 23.02
C THR A 166 -17.40 12.74 22.44
N ALA A 167 -16.22 13.00 21.87
CA ALA A 167 -15.92 14.27 21.25
C ALA A 167 -16.77 14.49 19.98
N LEU A 168 -16.90 13.46 19.13
CA LEU A 168 -17.72 13.49 17.94
C LEU A 168 -19.23 13.64 18.27
N ALA A 169 -19.72 12.90 19.27
CA ALA A 169 -21.10 13.06 19.73
C ALA A 169 -21.34 14.48 20.29
N GLY A 170 -20.38 15.01 21.06
CA GLY A 170 -20.46 16.37 21.60
C GLY A 170 -20.52 17.45 20.52
N THR A 171 -19.69 17.35 19.48
CA THR A 171 -19.72 18.30 18.35
C THR A 171 -21.01 18.20 17.54
N ILE A 172 -21.50 16.98 17.29
CA ILE A 172 -22.78 16.78 16.61
C ILE A 172 -23.94 17.40 17.42
N ILE A 173 -23.99 17.17 18.74
CA ILE A 173 -25.03 17.75 19.61
C ILE A 173 -24.95 19.28 19.60
N LEU A 174 -23.75 19.86 19.66
CA LEU A 174 -23.57 21.31 19.59
C LEU A 174 -24.07 21.89 18.26
N LEU A 175 -23.75 21.24 17.13
CA LEU A 175 -24.21 21.67 15.81
C LEU A 175 -25.73 21.56 15.67
N VAL A 176 -26.34 20.47 16.15
CA VAL A 176 -27.79 20.27 16.10
C VAL A 176 -28.52 21.29 16.99
N THR A 177 -28.03 21.54 18.19
CA THR A 177 -28.63 22.53 19.10
C THR A 177 -28.51 23.95 18.54
N ALA A 178 -27.37 24.32 17.96
CA ALA A 178 -27.18 25.59 17.28
C ALA A 178 -28.16 25.76 16.10
N LEU A 179 -28.36 24.70 15.30
CA LEU A 179 -29.32 24.71 14.19
C LEU A 179 -30.76 24.90 14.68
N LEU A 180 -31.18 24.17 15.72
CA LEU A 180 -32.53 24.30 16.29
C LEU A 180 -32.78 25.71 16.86
N LEU A 181 -31.78 26.30 17.51
CA LEU A 181 -31.85 27.69 17.97
C LEU A 181 -31.96 28.66 16.81
N ALA A 182 -31.18 28.48 15.74
CA ALA A 182 -31.25 29.33 14.55
C ALA A 182 -32.65 29.28 13.91
N VAL A 183 -33.25 28.09 13.79
CA VAL A 183 -34.63 27.91 13.29
C VAL A 183 -35.63 28.63 14.20
N LYS A 184 -35.55 28.44 15.52
CA LYS A 184 -36.45 29.12 16.47
C LYS A 184 -36.32 30.65 16.42
N LEU A 185 -35.11 31.17 16.27
CA LEU A 185 -34.89 32.60 16.12
C LEU A 185 -35.45 33.14 14.80
N ALA A 186 -35.37 32.37 13.72
CA ALA A 186 -35.98 32.71 12.44
C ALA A 186 -37.52 32.77 12.55
N ASP A 187 -38.15 31.77 13.18
CA ASP A 187 -39.60 31.76 13.41
C ASP A 187 -40.07 32.98 14.22
N ILE A 188 -39.35 33.33 15.30
CA ILE A 188 -39.66 34.51 16.13
C ILE A 188 -39.54 35.80 15.34
N LYS A 189 -38.54 35.89 14.44
CA LYS A 189 -38.33 37.07 13.59
C LYS A 189 -39.48 37.24 12.60
N GLU A 190 -39.97 36.16 12.00
CA GLU A 190 -41.13 36.20 11.09
C GLU A 190 -42.44 36.54 11.84
N ASP A 191 -42.70 36.00 13.04
CA ASP A 191 -43.89 36.37 13.85
C ASP A 191 -43.89 37.86 14.23
N LYS A 192 -42.74 38.41 14.64
CA LYS A 192 -42.62 39.84 14.94
C LYS A 192 -42.88 40.73 13.72
N LYS A 193 -42.43 40.30 12.54
CA LYS A 193 -42.65 41.02 11.27
C LYS A 193 -44.13 41.03 10.89
N HIS A 194 -44.87 39.95 11.16
CA HIS A 194 -46.31 39.88 10.89
C HIS A 194 -47.14 40.77 11.83
N LYS A 195 -46.75 40.88 13.11
CA LYS A 195 -47.42 41.76 14.10
C LYS A 195 -47.12 43.26 13.95
N SER A 196 -46.13 43.62 13.14
CA SER A 196 -45.76 45.03 12.89
C SER A 196 -46.42 45.66 11.66
N ILE A 197 -47.34 44.95 11.00
CA ILE A 197 -48.17 45.41 9.88
C ILE A 197 -49.60 45.56 10.40
#